data_AF-A0A914GVK3-F1
#
_entry.id   AF-A0A914GVK3-F1
#
_cell.length_a   1.000
_cell.length_b   1.000
_cell.length_c   1.000
_cell.angle_alpha   90.00
_cell.angle_beta   90.00
_cell.angle_gamma   90.00
#
_symmetry.space_group_name_H-M   'P 1'
#
loop_
_entity.id
_entity.type
_entity.pdbx_description
1 polymer ?
#
loop_
_entity_poly.entity_id
_entity_poly.type
_entity_poly.pdbx_seq_one_letter_code
_entity_poly.pdbx_strand_id
1 'polypeptide(L)'
;MRRKIVQKGFDVLKDATTIAGAAMRIYRAKFLKEKHLAIVPEGGFEKNDSQSVVAIKYFEWCMHKNGAKGRHAGNGREIEIGGFKVDFICNKSKTIIEFQGCAFHGI
;
A
#
# COMPACT_ATOMS: atom_id res chain seq x y z
N MET A 1 7.20 -26.20 -3.15
CA MET A 1 8.11 -25.06 -3.39
C MET A 1 8.55 -24.33 -2.10
N ARG A 2 7.65 -24.02 -1.15
CA ARG A 2 7.91 -23.19 0.05
C ARG A 2 9.00 -23.70 1.03
N ARG A 3 9.17 -25.02 1.20
CA ARG A 3 10.15 -25.60 2.14
C ARG A 3 11.62 -25.40 1.74
N LYS A 4 11.91 -25.21 0.44
CA LYS A 4 13.30 -25.17 -0.07
C LYS A 4 14.07 -23.90 0.29
N ILE A 5 13.38 -22.77 0.50
CA ILE A 5 14.02 -21.46 0.75
C ILE A 5 14.73 -21.48 2.10
N VAL A 6 14.07 -21.94 3.17
CA VAL A 6 14.65 -21.92 4.53
C VAL A 6 15.75 -22.98 4.74
N GLN A 7 15.84 -23.99 3.87
CA GLN A 7 16.82 -25.08 3.98
C GLN A 7 18.23 -24.71 3.46
N LYS A 8 18.34 -23.71 2.57
CA LYS A 8 19.62 -23.24 2.00
C LYS A 8 20.19 -21.99 2.68
N GLY A 9 19.48 -21.44 3.68
CA GLY A 9 19.78 -20.16 4.30
C GLY A 9 18.60 -19.19 4.12
N PHE A 10 18.34 -18.35 5.14
CA PHE A 10 17.28 -17.35 5.11
C PHE A 10 17.91 -15.96 5.21
N ASP A 11 17.85 -15.18 4.13
CA ASP A 11 18.40 -13.83 4.12
C ASP A 11 17.27 -12.84 4.39
N VAL A 12 17.27 -12.20 5.56
CA VAL A 12 16.21 -11.28 5.96
C VAL A 12 16.08 -10.13 4.97
N LEU A 13 17.16 -9.58 4.41
CA LEU A 13 17.08 -8.43 3.52
C LEU A 13 16.49 -8.79 2.16
N LYS A 14 16.80 -9.99 1.65
CA LYS A 14 16.29 -10.48 0.36
C LYS A 14 14.92 -11.13 0.48
N ASP A 15 14.68 -11.84 1.57
CA ASP A 15 13.52 -12.68 1.77
C ASP A 15 12.43 -12.01 2.63
N ALA A 16 12.72 -11.03 3.47
CA ALA A 16 11.69 -10.38 4.26
C ALA A 16 12.07 -8.98 4.75
N THR A 17 11.53 -7.96 4.08
CA THR A 17 11.73 -6.55 4.44
C THR A 17 11.27 -6.20 5.87
N THR A 18 10.44 -7.04 6.51
CA THR A 18 9.96 -6.82 7.89
C THR A 18 10.15 -8.06 8.76
N ILE A 19 10.33 -7.84 10.08
CA ILE A 19 10.44 -8.92 11.08
C ILE A 19 9.21 -9.83 11.05
N ALA A 20 8.01 -9.25 10.92
CA ALA A 20 6.77 -10.02 10.78
C ALA A 20 6.79 -10.89 9.51
N GLY A 21 7.29 -10.35 8.39
CA GLY A 21 7.49 -11.10 7.15
C GLY A 21 8.45 -12.28 7.32
N ALA A 22 9.53 -12.09 8.08
CA ALA A 22 10.52 -13.12 8.36
C ALA A 22 9.92 -14.25 9.23
N ALA A 23 9.29 -13.88 10.35
CA ALA A 23 8.63 -14.82 11.25
C ALA A 23 7.56 -15.64 10.52
N MET A 24 6.73 -14.99 9.70
CA MET A 24 5.69 -15.68 8.92
C MET A 24 6.26 -16.59 7.84
N ARG A 25 7.38 -16.23 7.20
CA ARG A 25 8.07 -17.12 6.24
C ARG A 25 8.61 -18.38 6.92
N ILE A 26 9.25 -18.24 8.08
CA ILE A 26 9.76 -19.36 8.87
C ILE A 26 8.59 -20.24 9.35
N TYR A 27 7.53 -19.63 9.88
CA TYR A 27 6.32 -20.33 10.31
C TYR A 27 5.72 -21.19 9.18
N ARG A 28 5.51 -20.61 8.00
CA ARG A 28 4.96 -21.33 6.84
C ARG A 28 5.88 -22.44 6.32
N ALA A 29 7.19 -22.31 6.48
CA ALA A 29 8.14 -23.30 5.98
C ALA A 29 8.32 -24.49 6.93
N LYS A 30 8.37 -24.24 8.24
CA LYS A 30 8.72 -25.25 9.25
C LYS A 30 7.56 -25.76 10.09
N PHE A 31 6.54 -24.94 10.35
CA PHE A 31 5.54 -25.20 11.38
C PHE A 31 4.11 -25.33 10.83
N LEU A 32 3.81 -24.72 9.69
CA LEU A 32 2.48 -24.82 9.08
C LEU A 32 2.22 -26.24 8.54
N LYS A 33 1.18 -26.88 9.09
CA LYS A 33 0.73 -28.21 8.67
C LYS A 33 0.19 -28.19 7.24
N GLU A 34 0.30 -29.32 6.56
CA GLU A 34 -0.27 -29.48 5.22
C GLU A 34 -1.80 -29.36 5.26
N LYS A 35 -2.40 -28.80 4.19
CA LYS A 35 -3.85 -28.57 4.06
C LYS A 35 -4.47 -27.67 5.14
N HIS A 36 -3.68 -26.79 5.76
CA HIS A 36 -4.21 -25.76 6.65
C HIS A 36 -4.78 -24.58 5.86
N LEU A 37 -5.99 -24.14 6.21
CA LEU A 37 -6.63 -22.94 5.65
C LEU A 37 -5.84 -21.69 6.01
N ALA A 38 -5.81 -20.70 5.11
CA ALA A 38 -5.16 -19.43 5.40
C ALA A 38 -6.00 -18.64 6.43
N ILE A 39 -5.33 -17.94 7.34
CA ILE A 39 -5.99 -16.94 8.20
C ILE A 39 -6.37 -15.77 7.30
N VAL A 40 -7.67 -15.54 7.13
CA VAL A 40 -8.19 -14.38 6.43
C VAL A 40 -8.17 -13.22 7.41
N PRO A 41 -7.43 -12.14 7.13
CA PRO A 41 -7.49 -10.94 7.99
C PRO A 41 -8.89 -10.32 7.91
N GLU A 42 -9.26 -9.52 8.90
CA GLU A 42 -10.61 -8.94 9.05
C GLU A 42 -11.07 -8.12 7.82
N GLY A 43 -10.14 -7.62 7.00
CA GLY A 43 -10.41 -6.92 5.73
C GLY A 43 -10.19 -7.74 4.45
N GLY A 44 -9.96 -9.05 4.54
CA GLY A 44 -9.66 -9.91 3.40
C GLY A 44 -8.26 -9.70 2.79
N PHE A 45 -8.00 -10.36 1.65
CA PHE A 45 -6.72 -10.25 0.94
C PHE A 45 -6.67 -9.07 -0.04
N GLU A 46 -7.74 -8.27 -0.11
CA GLU A 46 -7.79 -7.14 -1.02
C GLU A 46 -6.81 -6.06 -0.56
N LYS A 47 -5.97 -5.61 -1.49
CA LYS A 47 -5.23 -4.38 -1.31
C LYS A 47 -6.26 -3.26 -1.35
N ASN A 48 -6.71 -2.81 -0.19
CA ASN A 48 -7.47 -1.57 -0.11
C ASN A 48 -6.63 -0.47 -0.75
N ASP A 49 -7.25 0.39 -1.58
CA ASP A 49 -6.64 1.63 -2.05
C ASP A 49 -6.29 2.48 -0.82
N SER A 50 -5.11 2.25 -0.25
CA SER A 50 -4.65 2.90 0.96
C SER A 50 -3.81 4.12 0.59
N GLN A 51 -4.45 5.28 0.63
CA GLN A 51 -3.75 6.55 0.58
C GLN A 51 -3.22 6.91 1.98
N SER A 52 -2.00 7.47 2.07
CA SER A 52 -1.44 7.79 3.39
C SER A 52 -2.17 8.98 4.02
N VAL A 53 -2.30 8.98 5.35
CA VAL A 53 -2.88 10.12 6.09
C VAL A 53 -2.08 11.41 5.83
N VAL A 54 -0.77 11.29 5.63
CA VAL A 54 0.11 12.42 5.30
C VAL A 54 -0.24 12.99 3.93
N ALA A 55 -0.44 12.14 2.91
CA ALA A 55 -0.85 12.57 1.58
C ALA A 55 -2.19 13.33 1.63
N ILE A 56 -3.19 12.77 2.33
CA ILE A 56 -4.51 13.41 2.50
C ILE A 56 -4.35 14.80 3.14
N LYS A 57 -3.60 14.91 4.24
CA LYS A 57 -3.39 16.19 4.92
C LYS A 57 -2.63 17.20 4.04
N TYR A 58 -1.69 16.73 3.24
CA TYR A 58 -0.96 17.57 2.30
C TYR A 58 -1.90 18.14 1.22
N PHE A 59 -2.79 17.32 0.66
CA PHE A 59 -3.77 17.78 -0.34
C PHE A 59 -4.79 18.76 0.25
N GLU A 60 -5.29 18.51 1.45
CA GLU A 60 -6.16 19.45 2.18
C GLU A 60 -5.46 20.81 2.40
N TRP A 61 -4.19 20.79 2.80
CA TRP A 61 -3.39 22.01 2.93
C TRP A 61 -3.19 22.71 1.58
N CYS A 62 -2.93 21.99 0.48
CA CYS A 62 -2.83 22.57 -0.85
C CYS A 62 -4.14 23.23 -1.30
N MET A 63 -5.28 22.59 -1.04
CA MET A 63 -6.61 23.14 -1.33
C MET A 63 -6.86 24.43 -0.54
N HIS A 64 -6.58 24.40 0.76
CA HIS A 64 -6.72 25.56 1.64
C HIS A 64 -5.81 26.72 1.22
N LYS A 65 -4.51 26.45 0.99
CA LYS A 65 -3.53 27.47 0.59
C LYS A 65 -3.86 28.15 -0.73
N ASN A 66 -4.37 27.39 -1.71
CA ASN A 66 -4.65 27.89 -3.05
C ASN A 66 -6.10 28.37 -3.24
N GLY A 67 -6.93 28.28 -2.20
CA GLY A 67 -8.38 28.55 -2.30
C GLY A 67 -9.04 27.74 -3.41
N ALA A 68 -8.60 26.49 -3.61
CA ALA A 68 -8.98 25.66 -4.74
C ALA A 68 -9.60 24.34 -4.25
N LYS A 69 -10.61 23.87 -4.98
CA LYS A 69 -11.20 22.54 -4.74
C LYS A 69 -10.46 21.49 -5.55
N GLY A 70 -10.33 20.29 -4.98
CA GLY A 70 -9.74 19.14 -5.64
C GLY A 70 -10.34 17.83 -5.14
N ARG A 71 -9.90 16.72 -5.73
CA ARG A 71 -10.30 15.37 -5.38
C ARG A 71 -9.10 14.51 -5.01
N HIS A 72 -9.22 13.72 -3.95
CA HIS A 72 -8.30 12.68 -3.49
C HIS A 72 -9.09 11.58 -2.77
N ALA A 73 -8.40 10.52 -2.33
CA ALA A 73 -9.00 9.36 -1.65
C ALA A 73 -9.93 9.71 -0.47
N GLY A 74 -9.64 10.80 0.25
CA GLY A 74 -10.35 11.23 1.46
C GLY A 74 -11.60 12.07 1.24
N ASN A 75 -11.87 12.55 0.01
CA ASN A 75 -12.97 13.48 -0.27
C ASN A 75 -13.77 13.13 -1.55
N GLY A 76 -14.11 11.85 -1.70
CA GLY A 76 -14.89 11.35 -2.85
C GLY A 76 -14.11 10.43 -3.80
N ARG A 77 -13.03 9.82 -3.29
CA ARG A 77 -12.10 8.91 -3.99
C ARG A 77 -11.24 9.59 -5.06
N GLU A 78 -10.16 8.90 -5.41
CA GLU A 78 -9.27 9.22 -6.52
C GLU A 78 -10.02 9.12 -7.85
N ILE A 79 -9.54 9.88 -8.84
CA ILE A 79 -10.08 9.84 -10.19
C ILE A 79 -9.16 9.04 -11.10
N GLU A 80 -9.73 8.50 -12.17
CA GLU A 80 -8.98 7.80 -13.21
C GLU A 80 -8.89 8.65 -14.46
N ILE A 81 -7.67 8.82 -14.99
CA ILE A 81 -7.39 9.55 -16.23
C ILE A 81 -6.56 8.63 -17.13
N GLY A 82 -7.10 8.27 -18.30
CA GLY A 82 -6.39 7.43 -19.26
C GLY A 82 -6.06 6.02 -18.75
N GLY A 83 -6.87 5.47 -17.83
CA GLY A 83 -6.63 4.15 -17.23
C GLY A 83 -5.77 4.18 -15.95
N PHE A 84 -5.29 5.34 -15.53
CA PHE A 84 -4.44 5.49 -14.35
C PHE A 84 -5.17 6.29 -13.26
N LYS A 85 -5.18 5.75 -12.04
CA LYS A 85 -5.61 6.51 -10.86
C LYS A 85 -4.55 7.55 -10.51
N VAL A 86 -5.00 8.73 -10.11
CA VAL A 86 -4.14 9.83 -9.67
C VAL A 86 -4.43 10.17 -8.22
N ASP A 87 -3.39 10.44 -7.43
CA ASP A 87 -3.54 10.68 -5.99
C ASP A 87 -4.36 11.95 -5.68
N PHE A 88 -4.15 13.03 -6.45
CA PHE A 88 -4.89 14.28 -6.32
C PHE A 88 -5.04 15.04 -7.64
N ILE A 89 -6.22 15.63 -7.86
CA ILE A 89 -6.46 16.61 -8.92
C ILE A 89 -6.96 17.95 -8.36
N CYS A 90 -6.38 19.05 -8.83
CA CYS A 90 -6.89 20.40 -8.59
C CYS A 90 -7.77 20.84 -9.76
N ASN A 91 -9.06 21.08 -9.52
CA ASN A 91 -10.02 21.42 -10.58
C ASN A 91 -9.74 22.79 -11.21
N LYS A 92 -9.21 23.73 -10.42
CA LYS A 92 -8.97 25.12 -10.86
C LYS A 92 -7.77 25.23 -11.78
N SER A 93 -6.66 24.58 -11.43
CA SER A 93 -5.39 24.68 -12.17
C SER A 93 -5.18 23.56 -13.19
N LYS A 94 -6.08 22.56 -13.24
CA LYS A 94 -5.92 21.33 -14.04
C LYS A 94 -4.59 20.63 -13.76
N THR A 95 -4.15 20.69 -12.51
CA THR A 95 -2.88 20.10 -12.06
C THR A 95 -3.15 18.79 -11.35
N ILE A 96 -2.34 17.78 -11.67
CA ILE A 96 -2.29 16.50 -10.97
C ILE A 96 -1.09 16.52 -10.03
N ILE A 97 -1.25 15.97 -8.83
CA ILE A 97 -0.18 15.81 -7.85
C ILE A 97 -0.13 14.35 -7.44
N GLU A 98 1.03 13.71 -7.61
CA GLU A 98 1.32 12.36 -7.13
C GLU A 98 2.20 12.44 -5.87
N PHE A 99 1.82 11.73 -4.82
CA PHE A 99 2.52 11.72 -3.54
C PHE A 99 3.36 10.44 -3.38
N GLN A 100 4.67 10.58 -3.63
CA GLN A 100 5.66 9.49 -3.60
C GLN A 100 6.09 9.08 -2.17
N GLY A 101 5.14 9.08 -1.23
CA GLY A 101 5.34 8.67 0.16
C GLY A 101 4.13 7.93 0.72
N CYS A 102 3.21 7.48 -0.15
CA CYS A 102 2.11 6.61 0.25
C CYS A 102 2.56 5.15 0.28
N ALA A 103 1.76 4.28 0.90
CA ALA A 103 2.10 2.85 1.06
C ALA A 103 2.37 2.12 -0.27
N PHE A 104 1.92 2.67 -1.41
CA PHE A 104 2.21 2.16 -2.75
C PHE A 104 3.56 2.61 -3.30
N HIS A 105 4.04 3.79 -2.92
CA HIS A 105 5.23 4.44 -3.51
C HIS A 105 6.45 4.44 -2.58
N GLY A 106 6.28 4.12 -1.30
CA GLY A 106 7.33 4.10 -0.28
C GLY A 106 7.94 2.72 0.01
N ILE A 107 7.74 1.72 -0.87
CA ILE A 107 8.31 0.37 -0.75
C ILE A 107 9.24 0.09 -1.92
#